data_AF-A0A8C1UP29-F1
#
_entry.id   AF-A0A8C1UP29-F1
#
_cell.length_a   1.000
_cell.length_b   1.000
_cell.length_c   1.000
_cell.angle_alpha   90.00
_cell.angle_beta   90.00
_cell.angle_gamma   90.00
#
_symmetry.space_group_name_H-M   'P 1'
#
loop_
_entity.id
_entity.type
_entity.pdbx_description
1 polymer ?
#
loop_
_entity_poly.entity_id
_entity_poly.type
_entity_poly.pdbx_seq_one_letter_code
_entity_poly.pdbx_strand_id
1 'polypeptide(L)' 'VLVCPLRVVERFRDLRPDEVADLFMTTQRIADVIEKHFQASSLTIAIQVYNMFRPTIKT' A
#
# COMPACT_ATOMS: atom_id res chain seq x y z
N VAL A 1 0.30 -9.60 -4.83
CA VAL A 1 1.61 -8.89 -4.74
C VAL A 1 1.50 -7.75 -3.74
N LEU A 2 2.62 -7.22 -3.23
CA LEU A 2 2.65 -6.04 -2.37
C LEU A 2 3.31 -4.88 -3.12
N VAL A 3 2.70 -3.70 -3.04
CA VAL A 3 3.25 -2.44 -3.55
C VAL A 3 3.50 -1.54 -2.35
N CYS A 4 4.71 -0.99 -2.23
CA CYS A 4 5.10 -0.15 -1.10
C CYS A 4 5.80 1.13 -1.58
N PRO A 5 5.61 2.25 -0.86
CA PRO A 5 6.36 3.47 -1.13
C PRO A 5 7.85 3.27 -0.83
N LEU A 6 8.71 4.00 -1.53
CA LEU A 6 10.17 3.92 -1.32
C LEU A 6 10.60 4.57 0.00
N ARG A 7 9.98 5.71 0.37
CA ARG A 7 10.26 6.37 1.64
C ARG A 7 9.53 5.64 2.76
N VAL A 8 10.27 5.23 3.78
CA VAL A 8 9.70 4.58 4.97
C VAL A 8 8.91 5.61 5.77
N VAL A 9 7.63 5.31 6.00
CA VAL A 9 6.71 6.08 6.83
C VAL A 9 5.92 5.16 7.75
N GLU A 10 5.47 5.67 8.90
CA GLU A 10 4.76 4.87 9.89
C GLU A 10 3.29 4.63 9.47
N ARG A 11 2.65 5.66 8.92
CA ARG A 11 1.24 5.63 8.54
C ARG A 11 1.04 6.07 7.10
N PHE A 12 -0.05 5.60 6.50
CA PHE A 12 -0.48 6.05 5.17
C PHE A 12 -0.65 7.58 5.09
N ARG A 13 -1.11 8.22 6.18
CA ARG A 13 -1.28 9.68 6.24
C ARG A 13 0.04 10.48 6.21
N ASP A 14 1.17 9.81 6.45
CA ASP A 14 2.49 10.44 6.49
C ASP A 14 3.15 10.49 5.10
N LEU A 15 2.49 9.90 4.09
CA LEU A 15 2.88 10.02 2.69
C LEU A 15 2.59 11.43 2.17
N ARG A 16 3.48 11.93 1.34
CA ARG A 16 3.26 13.17 0.60
C ARG A 16 2.29 12.91 -0.56
N PRO A 17 1.57 13.94 -1.06
CA PRO A 17 0.62 13.76 -2.16
C PRO A 17 1.23 13.11 -3.41
N ASP A 18 2.48 13.45 -3.75
CA ASP A 18 3.22 12.86 -4.87
C ASP A 18 3.50 11.37 -4.66
N GLU A 19 3.78 10.95 -3.43
CA GLU A 19 4.04 9.54 -3.09
C GLU A 19 2.75 8.71 -3.08
N VAL A 20 1.63 9.29 -2.67
CA VAL A 20 0.32 8.65 -2.79
C VAL A 20 -0.02 8.43 -4.26
N ALA A 21 0.16 9.44 -5.10
CA ALA A 21 -0.09 9.34 -6.53
C ALA A 21 0.80 8.26 -7.18
N ASP A 22 2.10 8.26 -6.89
CA ASP A 22 3.04 7.27 -7.40
C ASP A 22 2.70 5.83 -6.96
N LEU A 23 2.34 5.64 -5.69
CA LEU A 23 1.95 4.35 -5.13
C LEU A 23 0.74 3.75 -5.88
N PHE A 24 -0.29 4.56 -6.13
CA PHE A 24 -1.50 4.10 -6.80
C PHE A 24 -1.34 3.97 -8.32
N MET A 25 -0.56 4.84 -8.97
CA MET A 25 -0.22 4.67 -10.38
C MET A 25 0.56 3.38 -10.62
N THR A 26 1.50 3.07 -9.74
CA THR A 26 2.26 1.81 -9.79
C THR A 26 1.34 0.62 -9.54
N THR A 27 0.45 0.71 -8.56
CA THR A 27 -0.56 -0.33 -8.28
C THR A 27 -1.47 -0.59 -9.49
N GLN A 28 -1.92 0.46 -10.19
CA GLN A 28 -2.76 0.34 -11.38
C GLN A 28 -2.04 -0.40 -12.53
N ARG A 29 -0.76 -0.08 -12.79
CA ARG A 29 0.05 -0.77 -13.80
C ARG A 29 0.22 -2.25 -13.49
N ILE A 30 0.46 -2.56 -12.22
CA ILE A 30 0.61 -3.94 -11.74
C ILE A 30 -0.72 -4.69 -11.85
N ALA A 31 -1.85 -4.05 -11.53
CA ALA A 31 -3.18 -4.65 -11.63
C ALA A 31 -3.48 -5.11 -13.07
N ASP A 32 -3.23 -4.26 -14.08
CA ASP A 32 -3.42 -4.61 -15.50
C ASP A 32 -2.62 -5.86 -15.91
N VAL A 33 -1.37 -5.96 -15.45
CA VAL A 33 -0.52 -7.13 -15.72
C VAL A 33 -1.06 -8.38 -15.02
N ILE A 34 -1.49 -8.27 -13.75
CA ILE A 34 -2.03 -9.39 -12.97
C ILE A 34 -3.33 -9.89 -13.57
N GLU A 35 -4.27 -9.00 -13.90
CA GLU A 35 -5.56 -9.39 -14.49
C GLU A 35 -5.36 -10.14 -15.81
N LYS A 36 -4.47 -9.65 -16.69
CA LYS A 36 -4.13 -10.33 -17.94
C LYS A 36 -3.45 -11.68 -17.70
N HIS A 37 -2.51 -11.74 -16.76
CA HIS A 37 -1.75 -12.96 -16.49
C HIS A 37 -2.62 -14.08 -15.92
N PHE A 38 -3.58 -13.74 -15.04
CA PHE A 38 -4.47 -14.70 -14.41
C PHE A 38 -5.84 -14.83 -15.09
N GLN A 39 -6.08 -14.09 -16.19
CA GLN A 39 -7.38 -14.01 -16.86
C GLN A 39 -8.52 -13.67 -15.87
N ALA A 40 -8.22 -12.80 -14.89
CA ALA A 40 -9.14 -12.44 -13.82
C ALA A 40 -10.16 -11.40 -14.30
N SER A 41 -11.39 -11.48 -13.79
CA SER A 41 -12.47 -10.50 -14.06
C SER A 41 -12.56 -9.39 -13.02
N SER A 42 -11.84 -9.53 -11.90
CA SER A 42 -11.79 -8.53 -10.83
C SER A 42 -10.51 -8.66 -10.02
N LEU A 43 -10.15 -7.56 -9.37
CA LEU A 43 -9.01 -7.46 -8.47
C LEU A 43 -9.41 -6.64 -7.24
N THR A 44 -8.94 -7.05 -6.07
CA THR A 44 -9.14 -6.32 -4.80
C THR A 44 -7.83 -5.68 -4.37
N ILE A 45 -7.87 -4.37 -4.11
CA ILE A 45 -6.76 -3.63 -3.50
C ILE A 45 -7.13 -3.36 -2.04
N ALA A 46 -6.28 -3.80 -1.12
CA ALA A 46 -6.47 -3.59 0.32
C ALA A 46 -5.28 -2.85 0.91
N ILE A 47 -5.55 -1.90 1.80
CA ILE A 47 -4.54 -1.25 2.65
C ILE A 47 -4.72 -1.78 4.06
N GLN A 48 -3.67 -2.39 4.60
CA GLN A 48 -3.68 -2.86 5.98
C GLN A 48 -3.11 -1.78 6.91
N VAL A 49 -3.89 -1.40 7.92
CA VAL A 49 -3.43 -0.50 8.99
C VAL A 49 -3.26 -1.31 10.26
N TYR A 50 -2.03 -1.42 10.75
CA TYR A 50 -1.75 -2.06 12.03
C TYR A 50 -1.80 -1.04 13.16
N ASN A 51 -2.55 -1.33 14.22
CA ASN A 51 -2.45 -0.55 15.46
C ASN A 51 -1.27 -1.10 16.27
N MET A 52 -0.13 -0.40 16.22
CA MET A 52 1.00 -0.72 17.08
C MET A 52 0.70 -0.18 18.47
N PHE A 53 0.07 -1.01 19.31
CA PHE A 53 0.05 -0.76 20.74
C PHE A 53 1.50 -0.90 21.25
N ARG A 54 2.20 0.22 21.42
CA ARG A 54 3.41 0.24 22.22
C ARG A 54 2.96 0.37 23.68
N PRO A 55 3.03 -0.68 24.51
CA PRO A 55 2.89 -0.49 25.93
C PRO A 55 4.01 0.44 26.37
N THR A 56 3.67 1.68 26.72
CA THR A 56 4.59 2.57 27.42
C THR A 56 4.88 1.89 28.76
N ILE A 57 6.05 1.28 28.89
CA ILE A 57 6.54 0.85 30.20
C ILE A 57 6.70 2.15 31.00
N LYS A 58 5.71 2.44 31.86
CA LYS A 58 5.87 3.46 32.89
C LYS A 58 6.86 2.88 33.91
N THR A 59 8.11 3.26 33.79
CA THR A 59 9.07 3.29 34.91
C THR A 59 8.73 4.42 35.85
#